data_AF-A0A7V4Y0S5-F1
#
_entry.id   AF-A0A7V4Y0S5-F1
#
_cell.length_a   1.000
_cell.length_b   1.000
_cell.length_c   1.000
_cell.angle_alpha   90.00
_cell.angle_beta   90.00
_cell.angle_gamma   90.00
#
_symmetry.space_group_name_H-M   'P 1'
#
loop_
_entity.id
_entity.type
_entity.pdbx_description
1 polymer ?
#
loop_
_entity_poly.entity_id
_entity_poly.type
_entity_poly.pdbx_seq_one_letter_code
_entity_poly.pdbx_strand_id
1 'polypeptide(L)'
;MTEKDTRSNNGSGDKKISIQEALDKEGEQLNLSELQALNIKDLAKLAKKYKIPEAGKMSKQDLIFAILQAQAEKHGLIFSEGVLEVLPEGYGFLRSPDYSYLPGPDDIYISPSQIRKFDLRTGDIVSGQIRMPNEGERYLALVKVDAVNFEPPEEARHRIFYDNLTPLYPYERIRLETTRDNLSARVMDIFTPIGKGQRGLIVSPPRTGKTMLL
;
A
#
# COMPACT_ATOMS: atom_id res chain seq x y z
N MET A 1 -28.92 -38.21 18.17
CA MET A 1 -29.49 -38.03 16.82
C MET A 1 -30.58 -36.99 16.97
N THR A 2 -30.54 -35.80 16.39
CA THR A 2 -29.79 -35.33 15.22
C THR A 2 -29.84 -33.80 15.21
N GLU A 3 -28.69 -33.22 14.89
CA GLU A 3 -28.37 -31.90 14.32
C GLU A 3 -29.48 -30.84 14.19
N LYS A 4 -29.24 -29.66 14.79
CA LYS A 4 -29.75 -28.38 14.28
C LYS A 4 -28.63 -27.68 13.53
N ASP A 5 -28.79 -27.64 12.22
CA ASP A 5 -28.08 -26.78 11.29
C ASP A 5 -28.29 -25.29 11.63
N THR A 6 -27.21 -24.60 12.02
CA THR A 6 -27.12 -23.14 11.90
C THR A 6 -26.25 -22.80 10.71
N ARG A 7 -26.91 -22.37 9.64
CA ARG A 7 -26.31 -21.82 8.42
C ARG A 7 -25.42 -20.63 8.76
N SER A 8 -24.16 -20.71 8.35
CA SER A 8 -23.24 -19.57 8.30
C SER A 8 -23.72 -18.60 7.22
N ASN A 9 -23.81 -17.32 7.58
CA ASN A 9 -23.94 -16.23 6.62
C ASN A 9 -22.69 -15.36 6.74
N ASN A 10 -21.81 -15.50 5.75
CA ASN A 10 -20.60 -14.70 5.58
C ASN A 10 -21.01 -13.26 5.25
N GLY A 11 -20.78 -12.35 6.20
CA GLY A 11 -20.78 -10.92 5.97
C GLY A 11 -19.35 -10.40 6.06
N SER A 12 -18.69 -10.30 4.90
CA SER A 12 -17.42 -9.61 4.71
C SER A 12 -17.61 -8.12 5.03
N GLY A 13 -17.17 -7.71 6.21
CA GLY A 13 -17.13 -6.31 6.64
C GLY A 13 -15.72 -5.98 7.06
N ASP A 14 -15.19 -4.88 6.52
CA ASP A 14 -13.87 -4.32 6.80
C ASP A 14 -13.48 -4.45 8.27
N LYS A 15 -12.55 -5.37 8.56
CA LYS A 15 -11.94 -5.47 9.89
C LYS A 15 -11.07 -4.24 10.11
N LYS A 16 -11.64 -3.19 10.69
CA LYS A 16 -10.89 -2.25 11.52
C LYS A 16 -10.18 -3.08 12.58
N ILE A 17 -8.87 -3.25 12.42
CA ILE A 17 -8.02 -3.96 13.37
C ILE A 17 -8.24 -3.31 14.74
N SER A 18 -8.72 -4.10 15.67
CA SER A 18 -9.13 -3.62 16.99
C SER A 18 -7.89 -3.36 17.86
N ILE A 19 -7.94 -2.31 18.67
CA ILE A 19 -6.84 -1.81 19.51
C ILE A 19 -6.26 -2.89 20.46
N GLN A 20 -7.05 -3.92 20.79
CA GLN A 20 -6.61 -5.08 21.56
C GLN A 20 -5.78 -6.08 20.73
N GLU A 21 -6.10 -6.31 19.45
CA GLU A 21 -5.41 -7.31 18.61
C GLU A 21 -3.94 -6.95 18.33
N ALA A 22 -3.61 -5.65 18.28
CA ALA A 22 -2.24 -5.17 18.13
C ALA A 22 -1.40 -5.23 19.43
N LEU A 23 -2.06 -5.31 20.60
CA LEU A 23 -1.39 -5.30 21.91
C LEU A 23 -1.06 -6.71 22.42
N ASP A 24 -1.88 -7.71 22.07
CA ASP A 24 -1.83 -9.07 22.65
C ASP A 24 -1.13 -10.14 21.79
N LYS A 25 -0.64 -9.81 20.59
CA LYS A 25 0.12 -10.78 19.78
C LYS A 25 1.61 -10.72 20.10
N GLU A 26 2.05 -11.64 20.95
CA GLU A 26 3.46 -11.96 21.11
C GLU A 26 4.03 -12.45 19.77
N GLY A 27 4.87 -11.62 19.13
CA GLY A 27 5.65 -12.03 17.95
C GLY A 27 5.16 -11.53 16.59
N GLU A 28 4.15 -10.66 16.51
CA GLU A 28 3.77 -10.07 15.21
C GLU A 28 4.77 -8.97 14.81
N GLN A 29 5.46 -9.20 13.70
CA GLN A 29 6.31 -8.20 13.04
C GLN A 29 5.40 -7.13 12.46
N LEU A 30 5.46 -5.92 13.01
CA LEU A 30 4.68 -4.80 12.51
C LEU A 30 5.40 -4.21 11.30
N ASN A 31 4.65 -4.01 10.22
CA ASN A 31 5.18 -3.40 9.00
C ASN A 31 5.37 -1.89 9.18
N LEU A 32 6.24 -1.29 8.36
CA LEU A 32 6.46 0.17 8.39
C LEU A 32 5.14 0.94 8.20
N SER A 33 4.31 0.53 7.24
CA SER A 33 3.02 1.16 6.95
C SER A 33 2.04 1.06 8.12
N GLU A 34 2.05 -0.05 8.87
CA GLU A 34 1.19 -0.24 10.04
C GLU A 34 1.60 0.67 11.19
N LEU A 35 2.91 0.85 11.41
CA LEU A 35 3.43 1.76 12.43
C LEU A 35 3.13 3.23 12.10
N GLN A 36 3.13 3.59 10.81
CA GLN A 36 2.74 4.93 10.36
C GLN A 36 1.26 5.24 10.64
N ALA A 37 0.39 4.25 10.48
CA ALA A 37 -1.05 4.38 10.74
C ALA A 37 -1.40 4.56 12.23
N LEU A 38 -0.51 4.15 13.15
CA LEU A 38 -0.74 4.26 14.60
C LEU A 38 -0.66 5.71 15.12
N ASN A 39 -1.41 5.96 16.19
CA ASN A 39 -1.43 7.25 16.87
C ASN A 39 -0.24 7.38 17.84
N ILE A 40 0.18 8.62 18.14
CA ILE A 40 1.35 8.92 19.00
C ILE A 40 1.24 8.25 20.37
N LYS A 41 0.02 8.17 20.93
CA LYS A 41 -0.23 7.50 22.22
C LYS A 41 0.07 6.00 22.17
N ASP A 42 -0.24 5.34 21.07
CA ASP A 42 -0.06 3.89 20.92
C ASP A 42 1.39 3.56 20.55
N LEU A 43 2.02 4.40 19.74
CA LEU A 43 3.48 4.36 19.52
C LEU A 43 4.25 4.53 20.84
N ALA A 44 3.84 5.44 21.71
CA ALA A 44 4.47 5.62 23.02
C ALA A 44 4.28 4.40 23.95
N LYS A 45 3.15 3.68 23.87
CA LYS A 45 2.95 2.42 24.59
C LYS A 45 3.87 1.32 24.05
N LEU A 46 3.99 1.20 22.73
CA LEU A 46 4.91 0.26 22.09
C LEU A 46 6.36 0.58 22.47
N ALA A 47 6.76 1.85 22.45
CA ALA A 47 8.11 2.27 22.83
C ALA A 47 8.47 1.90 24.28
N LYS A 48 7.50 1.99 25.21
CA LYS A 48 7.68 1.48 26.58
C LYS A 48 7.87 -0.04 26.62
N LYS A 49 7.11 -0.80 25.81
CA LYS A 49 7.24 -2.27 25.69
C LYS A 49 8.63 -2.68 25.18
N TYR A 50 9.18 -1.93 24.23
CA TYR A 50 10.52 -2.17 23.66
C TYR A 50 11.67 -1.50 24.44
N LYS A 51 11.39 -0.85 25.58
CA LYS A 51 12.39 -0.18 26.45
C LYS A 51 13.23 0.90 25.74
N ILE A 52 12.60 1.68 24.87
CA ILE A 52 13.29 2.76 24.13
C ILE A 52 13.51 3.98 25.07
N PRO A 53 14.75 4.48 25.22
CA PRO A 53 15.03 5.67 26.03
C PRO A 53 14.44 6.93 25.39
N GLU A 54 13.94 7.85 26.23
CA GLU A 54 13.43 9.17 25.85
C GLU A 54 12.30 9.22 24.78
N ALA A 55 11.45 8.19 24.70
CA ALA A 55 10.31 8.13 23.77
C ALA A 55 9.35 9.35 23.78
N GLY A 56 9.33 10.13 24.88
CA GLY A 56 8.50 11.33 25.00
C GLY A 56 9.07 12.61 24.38
N LYS A 57 10.36 12.64 24.02
CA LYS A 57 11.02 13.82 23.40
C LYS A 57 11.22 13.68 21.89
N MET A 58 11.03 12.48 21.36
CA MET A 58 11.27 12.14 19.96
C MET A 58 10.11 12.60 19.06
N SER A 59 10.40 12.94 17.80
CA SER A 59 9.35 13.16 16.81
C SER A 59 8.61 11.83 16.51
N LYS A 60 7.40 11.88 15.92
CA LYS A 60 6.67 10.66 15.53
C LYS A 60 7.55 9.76 14.63
N GLN A 61 8.34 10.38 13.75
CA GLN A 61 9.23 9.67 12.83
C GLN A 61 10.40 9.01 13.57
N ASP A 62 11.09 9.74 14.45
CA ASP A 62 12.19 9.18 15.25
C ASP A 62 11.72 8.06 16.17
N LEU A 63 10.50 8.18 16.70
CA LEU A 63 9.88 7.15 17.53
C LEU A 63 9.57 5.88 16.74
N ILE A 64 9.04 6.00 15.51
CA ILE A 64 8.81 4.86 14.62
C ILE A 64 10.15 4.20 14.28
N PHE A 65 11.17 4.99 13.96
CA PHE A 65 12.50 4.49 13.65
C PHE A 65 13.11 3.72 14.82
N ALA A 66 13.03 4.26 16.04
CA ALA A 66 13.53 3.58 17.24
C ALA A 66 12.76 2.28 17.56
N ILE A 67 11.44 2.25 17.34
CA ILE A 67 10.62 1.03 17.52
C ILE A 67 11.02 -0.03 16.51
N LEU A 68 11.16 0.36 15.25
CA LEU A 68 11.61 -0.53 14.19
C LEU A 68 13.02 -1.05 14.47
N GLN A 69 13.93 -0.22 14.98
CA GLN A 69 15.29 -0.63 15.31
C GLN A 69 15.27 -1.68 16.43
N ALA A 70 14.50 -1.45 17.49
CA ALA A 70 14.35 -2.40 18.59
C ALA A 70 13.64 -3.71 18.16
N GLN A 71 12.75 -3.64 17.16
CA GLN A 71 12.15 -4.84 16.56
C GLN A 71 13.13 -5.60 15.67
N ALA A 72 13.93 -4.90 14.87
CA ALA A 72 14.96 -5.49 14.03
C ALA A 72 16.02 -6.22 14.86
N GLU A 73 16.46 -5.65 15.98
CA GLU A 73 17.41 -6.29 16.89
C GLU A 73 16.87 -7.59 17.51
N LYS A 74 15.55 -7.70 17.71
CA LYS A 74 14.92 -8.90 18.31
C LYS A 74 14.48 -9.96 17.30
N HIS A 75 13.99 -9.53 16.14
CA HIS A 75 13.31 -10.41 15.18
C HIS A 75 13.98 -10.43 13.79
N GLY A 76 15.05 -9.67 13.60
CA GLY A 76 15.98 -9.74 12.47
C GLY A 76 15.50 -9.12 11.16
N LEU A 77 14.19 -9.10 10.88
CA LEU A 77 13.65 -8.69 9.57
C LEU A 77 12.36 -7.88 9.73
N ILE A 78 12.29 -6.73 9.05
CA ILE A 78 11.10 -5.88 8.94
C ILE A 78 10.58 -6.00 7.51
N PHE A 79 9.27 -5.94 7.31
CA PHE A 79 8.66 -5.93 5.98
C PHE A 79 8.02 -4.58 5.68
N SER A 80 8.04 -4.19 4.41
CA SER A 80 7.36 -3.00 3.91
C SER A 80 6.98 -3.13 2.45
N GLU A 81 6.01 -2.32 2.05
CA GLU A 81 5.50 -2.18 0.70
C GLU A 81 5.56 -0.71 0.26
N GLY A 82 5.77 -0.47 -1.04
CA GLY A 82 5.68 0.86 -1.63
C GLY A 82 5.76 0.83 -3.16
N VAL A 83 5.50 1.98 -3.79
CA VAL A 83 5.56 2.12 -5.25
C VAL A 83 6.94 2.59 -5.67
N LEU A 84 7.57 1.85 -6.58
CA LEU A 84 8.91 2.13 -7.07
C LEU A 84 8.94 3.38 -7.94
N GLU A 85 9.87 4.29 -7.64
CA GLU A 85 10.32 5.36 -8.51
C GLU A 85 11.81 5.15 -8.84
N VAL A 86 12.13 4.91 -10.11
CA VAL A 86 13.51 4.76 -10.59
C VAL A 86 14.04 6.12 -11.05
N LEU A 87 15.17 6.53 -10.50
CA LEU A 87 15.87 7.76 -10.88
C LEU A 87 16.78 7.53 -12.11
N PRO A 88 17.20 8.60 -12.82
CA PRO A 88 18.06 8.49 -14.00
C PRO A 88 19.37 7.74 -13.78
N GLU A 89 19.90 7.79 -12.56
CA GLU A 89 21.12 7.10 -12.14
C GLU A 89 20.94 5.57 -11.96
N GLY A 90 19.71 5.07 -12.12
CA GLY A 90 19.37 3.64 -12.13
C GLY A 90 19.14 3.02 -10.75
N TYR A 91 19.25 3.78 -9.66
CA TYR A 91 18.71 3.41 -8.35
C TYR A 91 17.29 3.97 -8.19
N GLY A 92 16.57 3.53 -7.16
CA GLY A 92 15.20 4.00 -6.93
C GLY A 92 14.81 4.05 -5.47
N PHE A 93 13.62 4.58 -5.23
CA PHE A 93 12.97 4.62 -3.92
C PHE A 93 11.56 4.05 -4.00
N LEU A 94 11.15 3.29 -2.99
CA LEU A 94 9.75 2.93 -2.80
C LEU A 94 9.07 4.07 -2.06
N ARG A 95 8.12 4.72 -2.73
CA ARG A 95 7.31 5.81 -2.21
C ARG A 95 6.04 5.28 -1.56
N SER A 96 5.65 5.88 -0.44
CA SER A 96 4.41 5.52 0.25
C SER A 96 3.18 6.22 -0.36
N PRO A 97 2.04 5.51 -0.54
CA PRO A 97 0.76 6.12 -0.91
C PRO A 97 0.28 7.16 0.11
N ASP A 98 0.61 6.99 1.40
CA ASP A 98 0.16 7.87 2.48
C ASP A 98 0.72 9.29 2.35
N TYR A 99 1.89 9.42 1.72
CA TYR A 99 2.54 10.70 1.42
C TYR A 99 2.29 11.16 -0.02
N SER A 100 1.26 10.62 -0.69
CA SER A 100 0.92 10.95 -2.08
C SER A 100 2.08 10.74 -3.06
N TYR A 101 2.92 9.73 -2.79
CA TYR A 101 4.13 9.41 -3.55
C TYR A 101 5.19 10.52 -3.57
N LEU A 102 5.13 11.47 -2.64
CA LEU A 102 6.15 12.51 -2.51
C LEU A 102 7.41 11.96 -1.82
N PRO A 103 8.58 12.57 -2.08
CA PRO A 103 9.81 12.20 -1.40
C PRO A 103 9.72 12.38 0.12
N GLY A 104 9.93 11.29 0.85
CA GLY A 104 9.91 11.21 2.30
C GLY A 104 11.24 10.69 2.87
N PRO A 105 11.55 11.00 4.14
CA PRO A 105 12.72 10.41 4.83
C PRO A 105 12.55 8.91 5.12
N ASP A 106 11.31 8.42 5.09
CA ASP A 106 10.88 7.05 5.29
C ASP A 106 10.91 6.20 4.00
N ASP A 107 11.31 6.79 2.88
CA ASP A 107 11.41 6.09 1.61
C ASP A 107 12.48 4.98 1.65
N ILE A 108 12.15 3.86 0.99
CA ILE A 108 13.00 2.68 0.99
C ILE A 108 13.85 2.69 -0.27
N TYR A 109 15.16 2.75 -0.08
CA TYR A 109 16.15 2.62 -1.13
C TYR A 109 16.13 1.22 -1.76
N ILE A 110 16.14 1.19 -3.09
CA ILE A 110 16.35 -0.01 -3.88
C ILE A 110 17.60 0.13 -4.74
N SER A 111 18.44 -0.91 -4.74
CA SER A 111 19.70 -0.90 -5.49
C SER A 111 19.48 -1.10 -6.99
N PRO A 112 20.33 -0.54 -7.85
CA PRO A 112 20.28 -0.77 -9.30
C PRO A 112 20.33 -2.26 -9.67
N SER A 113 21.07 -3.05 -8.89
CA SER A 113 21.20 -4.50 -9.08
C SER A 113 19.86 -5.21 -8.87
N GLN A 114 19.07 -4.81 -7.86
CA GLN A 114 17.73 -5.38 -7.63
C GLN A 114 16.76 -4.98 -8.74
N ILE A 115 16.77 -3.71 -9.16
CA ILE A 115 15.94 -3.21 -10.27
C ILE A 115 16.22 -4.02 -11.54
N ARG A 116 17.50 -4.16 -11.90
CA ARG A 116 17.90 -4.95 -13.09
C ARG A 116 17.60 -6.44 -12.94
N LYS A 117 17.79 -7.01 -11.75
CA LYS A 117 17.54 -8.44 -11.51
C LYS A 117 16.07 -8.80 -11.70
N PHE A 118 15.14 -7.97 -11.27
CA PHE A 118 13.70 -8.27 -11.35
C PHE A 118 12.98 -7.53 -12.49
N ASP A 119 13.71 -6.86 -13.38
CA ASP A 119 13.16 -6.00 -14.44
C ASP A 119 12.09 -5.01 -13.95
N LEU A 120 12.37 -4.41 -12.79
CA LEU A 120 11.47 -3.47 -12.13
C LEU A 120 11.47 -2.13 -12.85
N ARG A 121 10.34 -1.45 -12.81
CA ARG A 121 10.12 -0.17 -13.48
C ARG A 121 9.39 0.79 -12.57
N THR A 122 9.50 2.08 -12.88
CA THR A 122 8.73 3.11 -12.19
C THR A 122 7.24 2.80 -12.28
N GLY A 123 6.57 2.78 -11.13
CA GLY A 123 5.15 2.42 -10.99
C GLY A 123 4.90 1.02 -10.45
N ASP A 124 5.93 0.16 -10.33
CA ASP A 124 5.76 -1.17 -9.73
C ASP A 124 5.54 -1.09 -8.23
N ILE A 125 4.55 -1.80 -7.72
CA ILE A 125 4.36 -2.03 -6.29
C ILE A 125 5.35 -3.12 -5.87
N VAL A 126 6.24 -2.82 -4.95
CA VAL A 126 7.25 -3.77 -4.48
C VAL A 126 7.04 -3.97 -2.99
N SER A 127 6.91 -5.22 -2.57
CA SER A 127 6.90 -5.61 -1.17
C SER A 127 8.09 -6.50 -0.85
N GLY A 128 8.64 -6.34 0.35
CA GLY A 128 9.77 -7.14 0.75
C GLY A 128 10.37 -6.78 2.09
N GLN A 129 11.47 -7.45 2.39
CA GLN A 129 12.20 -7.28 3.64
C GLN A 129 13.10 -6.06 3.54
N ILE A 130 12.98 -5.16 4.52
CA ILE A 130 13.80 -3.97 4.66
C ILE A 130 14.77 -4.11 5.85
N ARG A 131 15.89 -3.41 5.74
CA ARG A 131 16.84 -3.24 6.83
C ARG A 131 16.99 -1.77 7.20
N MET A 132 17.43 -1.55 8.44
CA MET A 132 17.86 -0.24 8.90
C MET A 132 19.10 0.25 8.13
N PRO A 133 19.24 1.57 7.95
CA PRO A 133 20.48 2.16 7.44
C PRO A 133 21.66 1.80 8.34
N ASN A 134 22.80 1.47 7.73
CA ASN A 134 24.06 1.32 8.43
C ASN A 134 24.68 2.69 8.77
N GLU A 135 25.75 2.72 9.56
CA GLU A 135 26.50 3.96 9.84
C GLU A 135 26.94 4.65 8.54
N GLY A 136 26.34 5.81 8.24
CA GLY A 136 26.59 6.59 7.02
C GLY A 136 25.46 6.56 5.97
N GLU A 137 24.50 5.65 6.09
CA GLU A 137 23.30 5.62 5.25
C GLU A 137 22.16 6.42 5.90
N ARG A 138 21.35 7.11 5.09
CA ARG A 138 20.20 7.92 5.59
C ARG A 138 18.85 7.24 5.43
N TYR A 139 18.73 6.30 4.51
CA TYR A 139 17.46 5.70 4.09
C TYR A 139 17.40 4.22 4.47
N LEU A 140 16.19 3.74 4.70
CA LEU A 140 15.91 2.30 4.80
C LEU A 140 16.28 1.63 3.47
N ALA A 141 16.75 0.39 3.49
CA ALA A 141 17.16 -0.30 2.27
C ALA A 141 16.43 -1.64 2.12
N LEU A 142 16.01 -1.96 0.91
CA LEU A 142 15.39 -3.24 0.59
C LEU A 142 16.47 -4.34 0.54
N VAL A 143 16.30 -5.39 1.33
CA VAL A 143 17.20 -6.56 1.35
C VAL A 143 16.74 -7.60 0.34
N LYS A 144 15.47 -7.98 0.42
CA LYS A 144 14.88 -9.04 -0.40
C LYS A 144 13.51 -8.61 -0.90
N VAL A 145 13.29 -8.78 -2.21
CA VAL A 145 11.97 -8.63 -2.83
C VAL A 145 11.18 -9.91 -2.58
N ASP A 146 9.96 -9.77 -2.06
CA ASP A 146 9.06 -10.89 -1.81
C ASP A 146 7.96 -10.97 -2.88
N ALA A 147 7.35 -9.83 -3.24
CA ALA A 147 6.38 -9.74 -4.33
C ALA A 147 6.53 -8.43 -5.13
N VAL A 148 6.07 -8.48 -6.38
CA VAL A 148 6.00 -7.34 -7.31
C VAL A 148 4.58 -7.31 -7.88
N ASN A 149 3.86 -6.19 -7.72
CA ASN A 149 2.46 -6.03 -8.12
C ASN A 149 1.53 -7.14 -7.60
N PHE A 150 1.74 -7.56 -6.35
CA PHE A 150 1.01 -8.67 -5.68
C PHE A 150 1.27 -10.07 -6.26
N GLU A 151 2.22 -10.21 -7.17
CA GLU A 151 2.62 -11.48 -7.79
C GLU A 151 4.06 -11.87 -7.40
N PRO A 152 4.44 -13.15 -7.53
CA PRO A 152 5.83 -13.57 -7.35
C PRO A 152 6.77 -12.82 -8.31
N PRO A 153 7.98 -12.43 -7.86
CA PRO A 153 8.90 -11.63 -8.65
C PRO A 153 9.41 -12.32 -9.93
N GLU A 154 9.21 -13.63 -10.06
CA GLU A 154 9.54 -14.38 -11.28
C GLU A 154 8.54 -14.09 -12.41
N GLU A 155 7.25 -13.94 -12.10
CA GLU A 155 6.20 -13.66 -13.10
C GLU A 155 6.31 -12.24 -13.65
N ALA A 156 6.76 -11.29 -12.83
CA ALA A 156 6.99 -9.90 -13.23
C ALA A 156 7.93 -9.74 -14.43
N ARG A 157 8.82 -10.72 -14.69
CA ARG A 157 9.73 -10.69 -15.85
C ARG A 157 9.07 -11.07 -17.17
N HIS A 158 7.98 -11.82 -17.13
CA HIS A 158 7.29 -12.31 -18.32
C HIS A 158 6.21 -11.36 -18.82
N ARG A 159 5.97 -10.25 -18.11
CA ARG A 159 4.96 -9.27 -18.48
C ARG A 159 5.27 -8.57 -19.80
N ILE A 160 4.23 -8.36 -20.59
CA ILE A 160 4.29 -7.55 -21.80
C ILE A 160 4.32 -6.08 -21.37
N PHE A 161 5.15 -5.28 -22.04
CA PHE A 161 5.15 -3.83 -21.84
C PHE A 161 3.76 -3.26 -22.14
N TYR A 162 3.28 -2.32 -21.32
CA TYR A 162 1.98 -1.69 -21.53
C TYR A 162 1.85 -1.09 -22.94
N ASP A 163 2.91 -0.47 -23.46
CA ASP A 163 2.95 0.13 -24.80
C ASP A 163 2.85 -0.90 -25.95
N ASN A 164 3.18 -2.17 -25.68
CA ASN A 164 3.09 -3.25 -26.66
C ASN A 164 1.71 -3.93 -26.66
N LEU A 165 0.82 -3.57 -25.73
CA LEU A 165 -0.54 -4.11 -25.72
C LEU A 165 -1.33 -3.57 -26.91
N THR A 166 -2.15 -4.43 -27.52
CA THR A 166 -3.02 -4.01 -28.62
C THR A 166 -4.19 -3.20 -28.05
N PRO A 167 -4.37 -1.93 -28.44
CA PRO A 167 -5.50 -1.14 -27.97
C PRO A 167 -6.79 -1.70 -28.57
N LEU A 168 -7.76 -2.01 -27.72
CA LEU A 168 -9.07 -2.48 -28.11
C LEU A 168 -10.15 -1.51 -27.61
N TYR A 169 -11.27 -1.49 -28.33
CA TYR A 169 -12.46 -0.82 -27.81
C TYR A 169 -13.00 -1.57 -26.58
N PRO A 170 -13.61 -0.85 -25.61
CA PRO A 170 -14.22 -1.49 -24.47
C PRO A 170 -15.28 -2.50 -24.89
N TYR A 171 -15.05 -3.77 -24.57
CA TYR A 171 -15.99 -4.87 -24.85
C TYR A 171 -16.80 -5.27 -23.61
N GLU A 172 -16.29 -4.96 -22.42
CA GLU A 172 -16.96 -5.23 -21.14
C GLU A 172 -17.49 -3.92 -20.55
N ARG A 173 -18.80 -3.90 -20.29
CA ARG A 173 -19.51 -2.76 -19.71
C ARG A 173 -19.39 -2.77 -18.19
N ILE A 174 -19.09 -1.61 -17.61
CA ILE A 174 -19.21 -1.33 -16.19
C ILE A 174 -20.64 -0.83 -15.95
N ARG A 175 -21.41 -1.55 -15.12
CA ARG A 175 -22.75 -1.11 -14.71
C ARG A 175 -22.62 -0.20 -13.50
N LEU A 176 -23.10 1.03 -13.64
CA LEU A 176 -23.07 2.04 -12.57
C LEU A 176 -24.34 1.99 -11.71
N GLU A 177 -25.46 1.51 -12.25
CA GLU A 177 -26.71 1.32 -11.55
C GLU A 177 -26.53 0.36 -10.37
N THR A 178 -26.73 0.88 -9.16
CA THR A 178 -26.67 0.12 -7.91
C THR A 178 -28.03 0.13 -7.21
N THR A 179 -28.47 1.29 -6.72
CA THR A 179 -29.76 1.47 -6.03
C THR A 179 -30.73 2.31 -6.84
N ARG A 180 -32.04 2.19 -6.55
CA ARG A 180 -33.09 2.96 -7.26
C ARG A 180 -32.94 4.46 -7.10
N ASP A 181 -32.40 4.90 -5.97
CA ASP A 181 -32.24 6.32 -5.62
C ASP A 181 -31.06 6.98 -6.34
N ASN A 182 -30.11 6.18 -6.85
CA ASN A 182 -28.97 6.69 -7.63
C ASN A 182 -29.38 6.96 -9.07
N LEU A 183 -30.20 8.00 -9.26
CA LEU A 183 -30.69 8.40 -10.57
C LEU A 183 -29.55 8.81 -11.53
N SER A 184 -28.49 9.44 -11.02
CA SER A 184 -27.34 9.88 -11.83
C SER A 184 -26.65 8.71 -12.53
N ALA A 185 -26.33 7.66 -11.78
CA ALA A 185 -25.69 6.46 -12.34
C ALA A 185 -26.59 5.75 -13.37
N ARG A 186 -27.91 5.72 -13.13
CA ARG A 186 -28.89 5.13 -14.05
C ARG A 186 -29.00 5.91 -15.36
N VAL A 187 -29.06 7.24 -15.26
CA VAL A 187 -29.04 8.13 -16.44
C VAL A 187 -27.73 7.92 -17.22
N MET A 188 -26.59 7.88 -16.55
CA MET A 188 -25.30 7.61 -17.20
C MET A 188 -25.28 6.23 -17.87
N ASP A 189 -25.83 5.20 -17.24
CA ASP A 189 -25.91 3.87 -17.82
C ASP A 189 -26.77 3.82 -19.10
N ILE A 190 -27.79 4.67 -19.21
CA ILE A 190 -28.67 4.72 -20.39
C ILE A 190 -28.02 5.54 -21.51
N PHE A 191 -27.50 6.73 -21.20
CA PHE A 191 -27.05 7.69 -22.20
C PHE A 191 -25.55 7.61 -22.52
N THR A 192 -24.72 7.24 -21.55
CA THR A 192 -23.25 7.25 -21.64
C THR A 192 -22.66 6.00 -20.99
N PRO A 193 -22.89 4.80 -21.56
CA PRO A 193 -22.39 3.56 -20.98
C PRO A 193 -20.86 3.59 -20.89
N ILE A 194 -20.33 3.21 -19.72
CA ILE A 194 -18.90 3.16 -19.46
C ILE A 194 -18.42 1.71 -19.58
N GLY A 195 -17.32 1.49 -20.29
CA GLY A 195 -16.67 0.18 -20.38
C GLY A 195 -15.28 0.16 -19.76
N LYS A 196 -14.70 -1.03 -19.57
CA LYS A 196 -13.31 -1.19 -19.11
C LYS A 196 -12.36 -0.65 -20.19
N GLY A 197 -11.50 0.29 -19.81
CA GLY A 197 -10.61 1.00 -20.73
C GLY A 197 -11.26 2.23 -21.41
N GLN A 198 -12.47 2.63 -20.99
CA GLN A 198 -13.13 3.83 -21.51
C GLN A 198 -12.33 5.09 -21.19
N ARG A 199 -12.18 5.97 -22.20
CA ARG A 199 -11.64 7.32 -22.03
C ARG A 199 -12.79 8.31 -22.12
N GLY A 200 -13.22 8.83 -20.98
CA GLY A 200 -14.35 9.74 -20.86
C GLY A 200 -13.94 11.14 -20.41
N LEU A 201 -14.75 12.13 -20.75
CA LEU A 201 -14.61 13.51 -20.28
C LEU A 201 -15.96 13.98 -19.74
N ILE A 202 -15.99 14.40 -18.47
CA ILE A 202 -17.16 15.05 -17.87
C ILE A 202 -16.97 16.55 -18.02
N VAL A 203 -17.73 17.15 -18.94
CA VAL A 203 -17.74 18.58 -19.18
C VAL A 203 -18.79 19.22 -18.28
N SER A 204 -18.37 20.14 -17.41
CA SER A 204 -19.24 20.76 -16.43
C SER A 204 -18.79 22.17 -16.07
N PRO A 205 -19.67 23.19 -16.07
CA PRO A 205 -19.38 24.51 -15.52
C PRO A 205 -19.09 24.48 -14.00
N PRO A 206 -18.56 25.56 -13.41
CA PRO A 206 -18.38 25.64 -11.97
C PRO A 206 -19.70 25.45 -11.21
N ARG A 207 -19.65 24.74 -10.07
CA ARG A 207 -20.78 24.50 -9.14
C ARG A 207 -21.96 23.67 -9.70
N THR A 208 -21.78 22.89 -10.76
CA THR A 208 -22.83 22.03 -11.32
C THR A 208 -22.77 20.58 -10.81
N GLY A 209 -22.21 20.35 -9.63
CA GLY A 209 -22.24 19.02 -8.99
C GLY A 209 -21.25 17.98 -9.55
N LYS A 210 -20.17 18.38 -10.24
CA LYS A 210 -19.13 17.46 -10.73
C LYS A 210 -18.61 16.52 -9.64
N THR A 211 -18.36 17.05 -8.43
CA THR A 211 -17.89 16.27 -7.28
C THR A 211 -18.94 15.32 -6.72
N MET A 212 -20.23 15.60 -6.90
CA MET A 212 -21.30 14.69 -6.46
C MET A 212 -21.49 13.50 -7.42
N LEU A 213 -20.96 13.62 -8.64
CA LEU A 213 -21.07 12.60 -9.68
C LEU A 213 -19.84 11.66 -9.73
N LEU A 214 -18.70 12.11 -9.22
CA LEU A 214 -17.47 11.32 -9.06
C LEU A 214 -17.48 10.58 -7.72
#